data_AF-G3GUF0-F1
#
_entry.id   AF-G3GUF0-F1
#
_cell.length_a   1.000
_cell.length_b   1.000
_cell.length_c   1.000
_cell.angle_alpha   90.00
_cell.angle_beta   90.00
_cell.angle_gamma   90.00
#
_symmetry.space_group_name_H-M   'P 1'
#
loop_
_entity.id
_entity.type
_entity.pdbx_description
1 polymer ?
#
loop_
_entity_poly.entity_id
_entity_poly.type
_entity_poly.pdbx_seq_one_letter_code
_entity_poly.pdbx_strand_id
1 'polypeptide(L)' 'MLRLQKRLASSVLRCGKKKVWLDPSETNEIANANSHQQIRKLIKDGLIIRKPVTVHSRAQCRKTL' A
#
# COMPACT_ATOMS: atom_id res chain seq x y z
N MET A 1 -16.08 1.87 -3.18
CA MET A 1 -14.80 2.61 -3.36
C MET A 1 -14.24 3.02 -2.00
N LEU A 2 -13.20 2.33 -1.51
CA LEU A 2 -12.63 2.52 -0.15
C LEU A 2 -11.67 3.73 -0.08
N ARG A 3 -12.19 4.95 -0.28
CA ARG A 3 -11.40 6.20 -0.30
C ARG A 3 -10.73 6.49 1.06
N LEU A 4 -11.42 6.22 2.16
CA LEU A 4 -10.92 6.46 3.52
C LEU A 4 -9.76 5.52 3.83
N GLN A 5 -9.98 4.21 3.68
CA GLN A 5 -9.01 3.16 4.03
C GLN A 5 -7.71 3.35 3.24
N LYS A 6 -7.82 3.65 1.94
CA LYS A 6 -6.65 3.92 1.10
C LYS A 6 -5.87 5.17 1.54
N ARG A 7 -6.55 6.19 2.08
CA ARG A 7 -5.92 7.38 2.67
C ARG A 7 -5.23 7.05 3.98
N LEU A 8 -5.90 6.32 4.88
CA LEU A 8 -5.33 5.92 6.18
C LEU A 8 -4.12 5.02 6.00
N ALA A 9 -4.23 3.99 5.16
CA ALA A 9 -3.14 3.07 4.83
C ALA A 9 -1.92 3.79 4.23
N SER A 10 -2.14 4.76 3.35
CA SER A 10 -1.07 5.59 2.77
C SER A 10 -0.32 6.40 3.84
N SER A 11 -1.04 6.96 4.83
CA SER A 11 -0.43 7.68 5.95
C SER A 11 0.37 6.75 6.87
N VAL A 12 -0.18 5.58 7.20
CA VAL A 12 0.47 4.57 8.07
C VAL A 12 1.73 3.99 7.42
N LEU A 13 1.68 3.63 6.14
CA LEU A 13 2.81 3.04 5.40
C LEU A 13 3.83 4.07 4.90
N ARG A 14 3.59 5.38 5.14
CA ARG A 14 4.40 6.50 4.64
C ARG A 14 4.68 6.38 3.13
N CYS A 15 3.66 6.03 2.36
CA CYS A 15 3.77 5.83 0.91
C CYS A 15 2.61 6.49 0.18
N GLY A 16 2.76 6.77 -1.12
CA GLY A 16 1.66 7.35 -1.91
C GLY A 16 0.52 6.37 -2.14
N LYS A 17 -0.72 6.87 -2.32
CA LYS A 17 -1.93 6.06 -2.56
C LYS A 17 -1.81 5.04 -3.70
N LYS A 18 -0.96 5.31 -4.71
CA LYS A 18 -0.68 4.38 -5.83
C LYS A 18 0.08 3.12 -5.40
N LYS A 19 0.82 3.19 -4.29
CA LYS A 19 1.61 2.09 -3.74
C LYS A 19 0.87 1.28 -2.67
N VAL A 20 -0.35 1.64 -2.32
CA VAL A 20 -1.20 0.83 -1.44
C VAL A 20 -1.97 -0.19 -2.27
N TRP A 21 -1.80 -1.46 -1.95
CA TRP A 21 -2.65 -2.55 -2.43
C TRP A 21 -3.61 -2.97 -1.31
N LEU A 22 -4.85 -3.26 -1.68
CA LEU A 22 -5.92 -3.73 -0.82
C LEU A 22 -6.41 -5.03 -1.43
N ASP A 23 -6.59 -6.06 -0.61
CA ASP A 23 -7.11 -7.34 -1.09
C ASP A 23 -8.56 -7.20 -1.59
N PRO A 24 -8.87 -7.55 -2.85
CA PRO A 24 -10.24 -7.54 -3.35
C PRO A 24 -11.14 -8.63 -2.72
N SER A 25 -10.58 -9.73 -2.21
CA SER A 25 -11.36 -10.81 -1.59
C SER A 25 -11.96 -10.37 -0.25
N GLU A 26 -11.17 -9.69 0.58
CA GLU A 26 -11.55 -9.29 1.94
C GLU A 26 -12.02 -7.82 2.03
N THR A 27 -12.72 -7.35 0.99
CA THR A 27 -13.18 -5.95 0.92
C THR A 27 -14.11 -5.55 2.07
N ASN A 28 -14.91 -6.48 2.59
CA ASN A 28 -15.82 -6.24 3.71
C ASN A 28 -15.07 -6.00 5.02
N GLU A 29 -14.03 -6.80 5.31
CA GLU A 29 -13.20 -6.62 6.50
C GLU A 29 -12.44 -5.28 6.44
N ILE A 30 -11.88 -4.97 5.26
CA ILE A 30 -11.19 -3.70 5.03
C ILE A 30 -12.16 -2.52 5.16
N ALA A 31 -13.41 -2.64 4.68
CA ALA A 31 -14.42 -1.58 4.78
C ALA A 31 -14.76 -1.21 6.23
N ASN A 32 -14.77 -2.20 7.13
CA ASN A 32 -15.06 -2.01 8.55
C ASN A 32 -13.91 -1.31 9.31
N ALA A 33 -12.69 -1.30 8.78
CA ALA A 33 -11.57 -0.59 9.40
C ALA A 33 -11.67 0.93 9.15
N ASN A 34 -11.81 1.70 10.23
CA ASN A 34 -12.00 3.16 10.19
C ASN A 34 -10.94 3.94 11.00
N SER A 35 -10.03 3.25 11.69
CA SER A 35 -8.97 3.84 12.51
C SER A 35 -7.56 3.47 12.02
N HIS A 36 -6.55 4.30 12.36
CA HIS A 36 -5.13 4.00 12.07
C HIS A 36 -4.66 2.71 12.75
N GLN A 37 -5.23 2.35 13.90
CA GLN A 37 -4.85 1.16 14.66
C GLN A 37 -5.37 -0.11 13.96
N GLN A 38 -6.62 -0.12 13.51
CA GLN A 38 -7.16 -1.24 12.73
C GLN A 38 -6.41 -1.43 11.40
N ILE A 39 -6.08 -0.34 10.71
CA ILE A 39 -5.29 -0.41 9.47
C ILE A 39 -3.90 -1.03 9.73
N ARG A 40 -3.25 -0.75 10.87
CA ARG A 40 -1.99 -1.42 11.25
C ARG A 40 -2.15 -2.92 11.46
N LYS A 41 -3.29 -3.36 12.02
CA LYS A 41 -3.63 -4.78 12.15
C LYS A 41 -3.75 -5.43 10.77
N LEU A 42 -4.54 -4.85 9.87
CA LEU A 42 -4.71 -5.37 8.50
C LEU A 42 -3.41 -5.40 7.68
N ILE A 43 -2.49 -4.47 7.92
CA ILE A 43 -1.14 -4.51 7.32
C ILE A 43 -0.33 -5.69 7.85
N LYS A 44 -0.42 -5.95 9.16
CA LYS A 44 0.27 -7.09 9.80
C LYS A 44 -0.30 -8.42 9.34
N ASP A 45 -1.62 -8.48 9.13
CA ASP A 45 -2.34 -9.65 8.63
C ASP A 45 -2.15 -9.87 7.12
N GLY A 46 -1.54 -8.91 6.41
CA GLY A 46 -1.20 -9.03 4.98
C GLY A 46 -2.32 -8.65 4.02
N LEU A 47 -3.48 -8.20 4.52
CA LEU A 47 -4.62 -7.75 3.71
C LEU A 47 -4.36 -6.39 3.03
N ILE A 48 -3.44 -5.60 3.60
CA ILE A 48 -2.99 -4.32 3.05
C ILE A 48 -1.48 -4.35 2.85
N ILE A 49 -1.02 -4.21 1.60
CA ILE A 49 0.38 -4.38 1.25
C ILE A 49 0.94 -3.12 0.57
N ARG A 50 2.19 -2.77 0.88
CA ARG A 50 2.95 -1.77 0.13
C ARG A 50 3.51 -2.40 -1.15
N LYS A 51 2.99 -1.97 -2.31
CA LYS A 51 3.55 -2.35 -3.62
C LYS A 51 4.99 -1.87 -3.75
N PRO A 52 5.88 -2.66 -4.37
CA PRO A 52 7.25 -2.24 -4.63
C PRO A 52 7.31 -0.99 -5.51
N VAL A 53 8.41 -0.24 -5.39
CA VAL A 53 8.67 0.92 -6.25
C VAL A 53 8.92 0.42 -7.67
N THR A 54 8.50 1.20 -8.67
CA THR A 54 8.80 0.84 -10.06
C THR A 54 10.28 1.12 -10.27
N VAL A 55 11.04 0.08 -10.63
CA VAL A 55 12.49 0.20 -10.80
C VAL A 55 12.80 0.81 -12.16
N HIS A 56 13.62 1.85 -12.18
CA HIS A 56 14.23 2.37 -13.40
C HIS A 56 15.66 1.85 -13.49
N SER A 57 15.97 1.06 -14.53
CA SER A 57 17.29 0.47 -14.70
C SER A 57 18.35 1.55 -14.94
N ARG A 58 19.44 1.50 -14.16
CA ARG A 58 20.65 2.31 -14.39
C ARG A 58 21.75 1.54 -15.13
N ALA A 59 21.48 0.30 -15.58
CA ALA A 59 22.47 -0.55 -16.21
C ALA A 59 23.08 0.10 -17.46
N GLN A 60 22.26 0.76 -18.29
CA GLN A 60 22.74 1.43 -19.51
C GLN A 60 23.61 2.65 -19.21
N CYS A 61 23.15 3.54 -18.33
CA CYS A 61 23.92 4.72 -17.92
C CYS A 61 25.28 4.36 -17.31
N ARG A 62 25.37 3.24 -16.58
CA ARG A 62 26.63 2.74 -16.01
C ARG A 62 27.58 2.06 -16.99
N LYS A 63 27.12 1.65 -18.19
CA LYS A 63 28.01 1.10 -19.23
C LYS A 63 28.83 2.18 -19.93
N THR A 64 28.30 3.40 -19.94
CA THR A 64 28.86 4.57 -20.62
C THR A 64 29.59 5.53 -19.68
N LEU A 65 29.65 5.19 -18.37
CA LEU A 65 30.53 5.81 -17.38
C LEU A 65 31.81 5.01 -17.31
#